data_AF-A0A3P9N2J7-F1
#
_entry.id   AF-A0A3P9N2J7-F1
#
_cell.length_a   1.000
_cell.length_b   1.000
_cell.length_c   1.000
_cell.angle_alpha   90.00
_cell.angle_beta   90.00
_cell.angle_gamma   90.00
#
_symmetry.space_group_name_H-M   'P 1'
#
loop_
_entity.id
_entity.type
_entity.pdbx_description
1 polymer ?
#
loop_
_entity_poly.entity_id
_entity_poly.type
_entity_poly.pdbx_seq_one_letter_code
_entity_poly.pdbx_strand_id
1 'polypeptide(L)'
;MMNRLIQRKRDGYACQDHPDVVFVFVRFYDSLDYAKKNEPKHKLARLVLHEKKKISRKQRKERKNRMKKVRGIKKAVLKLLAKSKIL
;
A
#
# COMPACT_ATOMS: atom_id res chain seq x y z
N MET A 1 -6.02 18.10 -19.71
CA MET A 1 -4.56 17.86 -19.63
C MET A 1 -3.97 18.33 -18.29
N MET A 2 -4.36 17.74 -17.16
CA MET A 2 -3.86 18.13 -15.81
C MET A 2 -3.39 16.94 -14.95
N ASN A 3 -3.08 15.80 -15.55
CA ASN A 3 -2.68 14.60 -14.78
C ASN A 3 -1.16 14.44 -14.63
N ARG A 4 -0.36 15.19 -15.40
CA ARG A 4 1.11 15.07 -15.44
C ARG A 4 1.83 15.89 -14.35
N LEU A 5 1.25 17.01 -13.92
CA LEU A 5 1.80 17.86 -12.85
C LEU A 5 1.62 17.27 -11.43
N ILE A 6 0.57 16.46 -11.22
CA ILE A 6 0.25 15.85 -9.91
C ILE A 6 1.17 14.65 -9.57
N GLN A 7 1.82 14.04 -10.57
CA GLN A 7 2.75 12.93 -10.35
C GLN A 7 4.13 13.40 -9.85
N ARG A 8 4.64 14.54 -10.33
CA ARG A 8 5.97 15.05 -9.97
C ARG A 8 6.16 15.31 -8.47
N LYS A 9 5.13 15.84 -7.77
CA LYS A 9 5.18 16.08 -6.32
C LYS A 9 5.24 14.81 -5.45
N ARG A 10 4.99 13.62 -6.00
CA ARG A 10 4.87 12.36 -5.22
C ARG A 10 6.12 11.48 -5.19
N ASP A 11 7.13 11.83 -5.97
CA ASP A 11 8.32 10.97 -6.19
C ASP A 11 9.60 11.51 -5.56
N GLY A 12 9.55 12.64 -4.84
CA GLY A 12 10.68 13.12 -4.05
C GLY A 12 11.86 13.63 -4.89
N TYR A 13 11.64 14.01 -6.14
CA TYR A 13 12.63 14.74 -6.93
C TYR A 13 12.77 16.14 -6.37
N ALA A 14 13.87 16.40 -5.67
CA ALA A 14 14.26 17.74 -5.27
C ALA A 14 14.72 18.50 -6.52
N CYS A 15 13.91 19.44 -7.00
CA CYS A 15 14.36 20.40 -8.00
C CYS A 15 15.23 21.43 -7.27
N GLN A 16 16.56 21.31 -7.35
CA GLN A 16 17.45 22.42 -7.02
C GLN A 16 17.47 23.35 -8.23
N ASP A 17 16.81 24.51 -8.12
CA ASP A 17 16.91 25.81 -8.85
C ASP A 17 17.44 25.90 -10.31
N HIS A 18 17.65 24.80 -11.02
CA HIS A 18 18.00 24.70 -12.43
C HIS A 18 16.94 23.87 -13.15
N PRO A 19 16.16 24.47 -14.07
CA PRO A 19 14.98 23.82 -14.67
C PRO A 19 15.30 22.65 -15.60
N ASP A 20 16.57 22.49 -16.00
CA ASP A 20 16.96 21.58 -17.08
C ASP A 20 17.60 20.27 -16.59
N VAL A 21 17.93 20.14 -15.30
CA VAL A 21 18.57 18.94 -14.75
C VAL A 21 17.69 18.33 -13.66
N VAL A 22 17.12 17.15 -13.94
CA VAL A 22 16.38 16.36 -12.95
C VAL A 22 17.24 15.17 -12.53
N PHE A 23 17.69 15.18 -11.28
CA PHE A 23 18.40 14.04 -10.71
C PHE A 23 17.40 12.98 -10.22
N VAL A 24 17.46 11.79 -10.81
CA VAL A 24 16.55 10.67 -10.53
C VAL A 24 17.34 9.45 -10.07
N PHE A 25 16.95 8.89 -8.93
CA PHE A 25 17.41 7.56 -8.53
C PHE A 25 16.49 6.48 -9.12
N VAL A 26 17.05 5.57 -9.91
CA VAL A 26 16.35 4.42 -10.50
C VAL A 26 16.83 3.13 -9.86
N ARG A 27 15.93 2.17 -9.67
CA ARG A 27 16.26 0.81 -9.25
C ARG A 27 15.95 -0.15 -10.40
N PHE A 28 16.99 -0.74 -10.98
CA PHE A 28 16.88 -1.79 -11.99
C PHE A 28 16.97 -3.16 -11.33
N TYR A 29 16.17 -4.10 -11.84
CA TYR A 29 16.21 -5.50 -11.45
C TYR A 29 16.23 -6.37 -12.72
N ASP A 30 16.89 -7.51 -12.64
CA ASP A 30 16.99 -8.43 -13.78
C ASP A 30 15.67 -9.15 -14.10
N SER A 31 14.80 -9.31 -13.11
CA SER A 31 13.50 -9.97 -13.28
C SER A 31 12.36 -9.31 -12.51
N LEU A 32 11.14 -9.49 -13.02
CA LEU A 32 9.92 -8.93 -12.43
C LEU A 32 9.60 -9.54 -11.06
N ASP A 33 9.97 -10.79 -10.83
CA ASP A 33 9.69 -11.46 -9.56
C ASP A 33 10.53 -10.90 -8.41
N TYR A 34 11.78 -10.52 -8.70
CA TYR A 34 12.62 -9.81 -7.73
C TYR A 34 12.07 -8.41 -7.42
N ALA A 35 11.60 -7.70 -8.44
CA ALA A 35 10.98 -6.40 -8.26
C ALA A 35 9.74 -6.47 -7.35
N LYS A 36 8.87 -7.48 -7.53
CA LYS A 36 7.66 -7.67 -6.73
C LYS A 36 7.94 -8.00 -5.25
N LYS A 37 9.05 -8.70 -4.97
CA LYS A 37 9.46 -9.07 -3.60
C LYS A 37 10.11 -7.90 -2.85
N ASN A 38 10.93 -7.13 -3.54
CA ASN A 38 11.81 -6.13 -2.93
C ASN A 38 11.22 -4.70 -2.92
N GLU A 39 10.37 -4.35 -3.88
CA GLU A 39 9.76 -3.02 -3.91
C GLU A 39 8.62 -2.87 -2.89
N PRO A 40 8.48 -1.67 -2.29
CA PRO A 40 7.33 -1.36 -1.45
C PRO A 40 6.01 -1.53 -2.22
N LYS A 41 5.03 -2.18 -1.59
CA LYS A 41 3.69 -2.42 -2.17
C LYS A 41 2.98 -1.16 -2.69
N HIS A 42 3.27 0.01 -2.14
CA HIS A 42 2.67 1.26 -2.60
C HIS A 42 3.20 1.71 -3.97
N LYS A 43 4.45 1.39 -4.34
CA LYS A 43 4.99 1.64 -5.69
C LYS A 43 4.41 0.65 -6.69
N LEU A 44 4.34 -0.62 -6.32
CA LEU A 44 3.68 -1.65 -7.15
C LEU A 44 2.22 -1.32 -7.45
N ALA A 45 1.49 -0.76 -6.49
CA ALA A 45 0.12 -0.30 -6.69
C ALA A 45 0.01 0.91 -7.65
N ARG A 46 1.07 1.73 -7.79
CA ARG A 46 1.10 2.81 -8.79
C ARG A 46 1.34 2.26 -10.20
N LEU A 47 2.12 1.18 -10.30
CA LEU A 47 2.39 0.44 -11.54
C LEU A 47 1.30 -0.58 -11.90
N VAL A 48 0.16 -0.60 -11.19
CA VAL A 48 -0.99 -1.50 -11.41
C VAL A 48 -0.66 -3.00 -11.19
N LEU A 49 0.54 -3.34 -10.72
CA LEU A 49 0.97 -4.71 -10.46
C LEU A 49 0.40 -5.32 -9.16
N HIS A 50 -0.26 -4.52 -8.32
CA HIS A 50 -0.81 -4.97 -7.05
C HIS A 50 -2.11 -4.24 -6.68
N GLU A 51 -3.15 -4.99 -6.35
CA GLU A 51 -4.42 -4.45 -5.85
C GLU A 51 -4.34 -4.06 -4.37
N LYS A 52 -4.54 -2.79 -4.07
CA LYS A 52 -4.53 -2.31 -2.68
C LYS A 52 -5.87 -2.62 -2.02
N LYS A 53 -5.87 -3.49 -1.00
CA LYS A 53 -7.06 -3.70 -0.15
C LYS A 53 -7.46 -2.40 0.55
N LYS A 54 -8.66 -1.89 0.24
CA LYS A 54 -9.21 -0.64 0.77
C LYS A 54 -9.90 -0.87 2.11
N ILE A 55 -9.15 -1.19 3.17
CA ILE A 55 -9.70 -1.23 4.54
C ILE A 55 -9.28 0.03 5.30
N SER A 56 -10.26 0.79 5.77
CA SER A 56 -10.01 2.02 6.53
C SER A 56 -9.26 1.74 7.84
N ARG A 57 -8.44 2.69 8.29
CA ARG A 57 -7.77 2.62 9.61
C ARG A 57 -8.79 2.57 10.74
N LYS A 58 -9.96 3.23 10.58
CA LYS A 58 -11.07 3.22 11.56
C LYS A 58 -11.63 1.81 11.75
N GLN A 59 -12.01 1.13 10.66
CA GLN A 59 -12.54 -0.23 10.67
C GLN A 59 -11.57 -1.24 11.33
N ARG A 60 -10.25 -1.09 11.10
CA ARG A 60 -9.22 -1.92 11.76
C ARG A 60 -9.16 -1.71 13.26
N LYS A 61 -9.22 -0.45 13.71
CA LYS A 61 -9.21 -0.09 15.15
C LYS A 61 -10.46 -0.59 15.86
N GLU A 62 -11.63 -0.41 15.25
CA GLU A 62 -12.90 -0.90 15.82
C GLU A 62 -12.92 -2.44 15.93
N ARG A 63 -12.45 -3.15 14.89
CA ARG A 63 -12.31 -4.61 14.94
C ARG A 63 -11.37 -5.02 16.08
N LYS A 64 -10.22 -4.34 16.25
CA LYS A 64 -9.28 -4.57 17.35
C LYS A 64 -9.96 -4.35 18.71
N ASN A 65 -10.73 -3.29 18.88
CA ASN A 65 -11.42 -2.98 20.14
C ASN A 65 -12.51 -4.01 20.47
N ARG A 66 -13.29 -4.48 19.47
CA ARG A 66 -14.25 -5.59 19.68
C ARG A 66 -13.55 -6.88 20.09
N MET A 67 -12.43 -7.21 19.44
CA MET A 67 -11.64 -8.41 19.77
C MET A 67 -10.97 -8.34 21.15
N LYS A 68 -10.77 -7.15 21.73
CA LYS A 68 -10.27 -7.03 23.11
C LYS A 68 -11.31 -7.47 24.15
N LYS A 69 -12.61 -7.37 23.86
CA LYS A 69 -13.71 -7.69 24.80
C LYS A 69 -13.90 -9.19 25.02
N VAL A 70 -13.71 -10.00 23.98
CA VAL A 70 -13.83 -11.46 24.03
C VAL A 70 -12.51 -12.11 24.49
N ARG A 71 -12.52 -13.37 24.95
CA ARG A 71 -11.32 -14.13 25.39
C ARG A 71 -11.36 -15.58 24.84
N GLY A 72 -10.20 -16.25 24.83
CA GLY A 72 -10.09 -17.68 24.46
C GLY A 72 -10.62 -18.04 23.07
N ILE A 73 -11.19 -19.25 22.95
CA ILE A 73 -11.72 -19.85 21.71
C ILE A 73 -12.74 -18.92 21.02
N LYS A 74 -13.52 -18.17 21.80
CA LYS A 74 -14.51 -17.21 21.27
C LYS A 74 -13.89 -16.14 20.35
N LYS A 75 -12.62 -15.76 20.55
CA LYS A 75 -11.89 -14.87 19.62
C LYS A 75 -11.63 -15.51 18.26
N ALA A 76 -11.25 -16.79 18.25
CA ALA A 76 -10.90 -17.51 17.03
C ALA A 76 -12.14 -17.72 16.16
N VAL A 77 -13.26 -18.13 16.77
CA VAL A 77 -14.55 -18.30 16.09
C VAL A 77 -15.01 -17.00 15.43
N LEU A 78 -14.94 -15.86 16.14
CA LEU A 78 -15.31 -14.55 15.61
C LEU A 78 -14.44 -14.13 14.42
N LYS A 79 -13.17 -14.55 14.39
CA LYS A 79 -12.24 -14.29 13.28
C LYS A 79 -12.55 -15.17 12.06
N LEU A 80 -12.98 -16.41 12.27
CA LEU A 80 -13.41 -17.31 11.21
C LEU A 80 -14.72 -16.85 10.56
N LEU A 81 -15.74 -16.52 11.38
CA LEU A 81 -17.02 -16.00 10.92
C LEU A 81 -16.90 -14.68 10.15
N ALA A 82 -15.97 -13.82 10.56
CA ALA A 82 -15.72 -12.55 9.86
C ALA A 82 -14.99 -12.72 8.51
N LYS A 83 -14.40 -13.89 8.24
CA LYS A 83 -13.78 -14.22 6.94
C LYS A 83 -14.75 -14.89 5.99
N SER A 84 -15.63 -15.77 6.49
CA SER A 84 -16.60 -16.50 5.66
C SER A 84 -17.70 -15.60 5.08
N LYS A 85 -18.07 -14.51 5.76
CA LYS A 85 -19.06 -13.53 5.27
C LYS A 85 -18.59 -12.62 4.13
N ILE A 86 -17.33 -12.71 3.69
CA ILE A 86 -16.73 -11.82 2.68
C ILE A 86 -16.40 -12.59 1.38
N LEU A 87 -16.64 -13.91 1.35
CA LEU A 87 -16.73 -14.69 0.12
C LEU A 87 -18.18 -14.64 -0.40
#